data_AF-A0A085LA93-F1
#
_entry.id   AF-A0A085LA93-F1
#
_cell.length_a   1.000
_cell.length_b   1.000
_cell.length_c   1.000
_cell.angle_alpha   90.00
_cell.angle_beta   90.00
_cell.angle_gamma   90.00
#
_symmetry.space_group_name_H-M   'P 1'
#
loop_
_entity.id
_entity.type
_entity.pdbx_description
1 polymer ?
#
loop_
_entity_poly.entity_id
_entity_poly.type
_entity_poly.pdbx_seq_one_letter_code
_entity_poly.pdbx_strand_id
1 'polypeptide(L)'
;MYDTQQLYAKKMYLLLPLQVFKLRKYLKTKGKMDEVAYQSLVRTAEETIRTIGQALEERKVTLEDTGEMNAILVNIMEYLYGKYGDYRKIDQEVKEMIKTFYDPKLVEEGKIEGKMEKARDAICNFMVIKFNVDYDEMMGKIQQVANQELLDSLMEELFAANTLEESQDIIRRAVGKSFQ
;
A
#
# COMPACT_ATOMS: atom_id res chain seq x y z
N MET A 1 -6.18 -29.62 4.21
CA MET A 1 -5.11 -28.75 3.66
C MET A 1 -5.08 -27.53 4.55
N TYR A 2 -3.92 -27.17 5.10
CA TYR A 2 -3.82 -26.15 6.16
C TYR A 2 -4.18 -24.75 5.68
N ASP A 3 -4.95 -23.99 6.46
CA ASP A 3 -5.14 -22.54 6.28
C ASP A 3 -3.96 -21.72 6.82
N THR A 4 -3.93 -20.43 6.50
CA THR A 4 -2.85 -19.50 6.83
C THR A 4 -2.60 -19.43 8.34
N GLN A 5 -3.67 -19.43 9.16
CA GLN A 5 -3.56 -19.42 10.62
C GLN A 5 -3.02 -20.74 11.17
N GLN A 6 -3.40 -21.87 10.58
CA GLN A 6 -2.88 -23.19 10.94
C GLN A 6 -1.39 -23.33 10.62
N LEU A 7 -0.93 -22.81 9.49
CA LEU A 7 0.50 -22.76 9.17
C LEU A 7 1.26 -21.88 10.18
N TYR A 8 0.70 -20.73 10.53
CA TYR A 8 1.29 -19.81 11.49
C TYR A 8 1.43 -20.43 12.88
N ALA A 9 0.36 -21.08 13.38
CA ALA A 9 0.34 -21.76 14.67
C ALA A 9 1.32 -22.94 14.73
N LYS A 10 1.53 -23.63 13.60
CA LYS A 10 2.48 -24.75 13.48
C LYS A 10 3.91 -24.30 13.17
N LYS A 11 4.18 -22.99 13.14
CA LYS A 11 5.49 -22.41 12.81
C LYS A 11 6.00 -22.78 11.40
N MET A 12 5.09 -23.03 10.46
CA MET A 12 5.39 -23.39 9.08
C MET A 12 5.36 -22.15 8.17
N TYR A 13 6.10 -21.11 8.56
CA TYR A 13 6.03 -19.79 7.93
C TYR A 13 6.44 -19.80 6.45
N LEU A 14 7.47 -20.57 6.09
CA LEU A 14 7.96 -20.70 4.71
C LEU A 14 6.95 -21.34 3.75
N LEU A 15 5.87 -21.94 4.26
CA LEU A 15 4.82 -22.55 3.45
C LEU A 15 3.62 -21.61 3.21
N LEU A 16 3.63 -20.41 3.79
CA LEU A 16 2.57 -19.41 3.61
C LEU A 16 2.31 -19.11 2.12
N PRO A 17 3.32 -18.96 1.23
CA PRO A 17 3.06 -18.72 -0.20
C PRO A 17 2.24 -19.81 -0.89
N LEU A 18 2.26 -21.06 -0.39
CA LEU A 18 1.52 -22.16 -1.01
C LEU A 18 0.01 -22.08 -0.80
N GLN A 19 -0.47 -21.09 -0.03
CA GLN A 19 -1.91 -20.88 0.18
C GLN A 19 -2.63 -20.52 -1.12
N VAL A 20 -2.02 -19.72 -2.01
CA VAL A 20 -2.63 -19.39 -3.32
C VAL A 20 -2.77 -20.60 -4.25
N PHE A 21 -1.94 -21.63 -4.05
CA PHE A 21 -2.01 -22.86 -4.84
C PHE A 21 -3.31 -23.65 -4.60
N LYS A 22 -4.03 -23.38 -3.51
CA LYS A 22 -5.32 -24.03 -3.19
C LYS A 22 -6.35 -23.85 -4.29
N LEU A 23 -6.36 -22.68 -4.94
CA LEU A 23 -7.29 -22.35 -6.03
C LEU A 23 -7.07 -23.21 -7.28
N ARG A 24 -5.87 -23.78 -7.45
CA ARG A 24 -5.59 -24.69 -8.58
C ARG A 24 -6.59 -25.84 -8.68
N LYS A 25 -7.01 -26.42 -7.55
CA LYS A 25 -7.97 -27.55 -7.57
C LYS A 25 -9.32 -27.11 -8.13
N TYR A 26 -9.79 -25.93 -7.75
CA TYR A 26 -11.03 -25.34 -8.26
C TYR A 26 -10.92 -25.00 -9.75
N LEU A 27 -9.84 -24.31 -10.14
CA LEU A 27 -9.57 -23.90 -11.52
C LEU A 27 -9.42 -25.10 -12.47
N LYS A 28 -8.81 -26.20 -12.00
CA LYS A 28 -8.70 -27.43 -12.78
C LYS A 28 -10.07 -28.04 -13.11
N THR A 29 -11.05 -27.94 -12.21
CA THR A 29 -12.41 -28.44 -12.44
C THR A 29 -13.19 -27.52 -13.38
N LYS A 30 -13.04 -26.20 -13.22
CA LYS A 30 -13.76 -25.21 -14.04
C LYS A 30 -13.14 -25.00 -15.42
N GLY A 31 -11.85 -25.31 -15.60
CA GLY A 31 -11.09 -25.13 -16.84
C GLY A 31 -10.72 -23.67 -17.13
N LYS A 32 -11.31 -22.70 -16.43
CA LYS A 32 -11.02 -21.27 -16.56
C LYS A 32 -11.17 -20.56 -15.22
N MET A 33 -10.54 -19.39 -15.11
CA MET A 33 -10.68 -18.46 -14.00
C MET A 33 -11.87 -17.55 -14.28
N ASP A 34 -12.90 -17.66 -13.44
CA ASP A 34 -14.00 -16.70 -13.40
C ASP A 34 -13.67 -15.57 -12.41
N GLU A 35 -14.51 -14.54 -12.40
CA GLU A 35 -14.32 -13.36 -11.54
C GLU A 35 -14.35 -13.70 -10.05
N VAL A 36 -15.11 -14.72 -9.65
CA VAL A 36 -15.16 -15.19 -8.26
C VAL A 36 -13.84 -15.85 -7.86
N ALA A 37 -13.28 -16.70 -8.72
CA ALA A 37 -11.98 -17.32 -8.49
C ALA A 37 -10.85 -16.29 -8.49
N TYR A 38 -10.96 -15.27 -9.35
CA TYR A 38 -10.05 -14.14 -9.39
C TYR A 38 -10.01 -13.40 -8.05
N GLN A 39 -11.17 -12.93 -7.57
CA GLN A 39 -11.28 -12.21 -6.31
C GLN A 39 -10.82 -13.05 -5.11
N SER A 40 -11.09 -14.37 -5.16
CA SER A 40 -10.58 -15.30 -4.16
C SER A 40 -9.06 -15.44 -4.19
N LEU A 41 -8.43 -15.41 -5.38
CA LEU A 41 -6.98 -15.48 -5.54
C LEU A 41 -6.30 -14.23 -4.98
N VAL A 42 -6.82 -13.06 -5.33
CA VAL A 42 -6.36 -11.76 -4.83
C VAL A 42 -6.42 -11.73 -3.29
N ARG A 43 -7.59 -12.02 -2.72
CA ARG A 43 -7.78 -12.01 -1.26
C ARG A 43 -6.81 -12.96 -0.55
N THR A 44 -6.63 -14.17 -1.10
CA THR A 44 -5.70 -15.16 -0.53
C THR A 44 -4.26 -14.65 -0.56
N ALA A 45 -3.84 -14.00 -1.64
CA ALA A 45 -2.51 -13.42 -1.76
C ALA A 45 -2.28 -12.28 -0.75
N GLU A 46 -3.25 -11.37 -0.62
CA GLU A 46 -3.18 -10.26 0.34
C GLU A 46 -3.08 -10.76 1.80
N GLU A 47 -3.91 -11.73 2.18
CA GLU A 47 -3.87 -12.34 3.51
C GLU A 47 -2.53 -13.05 3.78
N THR A 48 -1.98 -13.71 2.75
CA THR A 48 -0.69 -14.39 2.82
C THR A 48 0.44 -13.40 3.06
N ILE A 49 0.46 -12.27 2.35
CA ILE A 49 1.48 -11.23 2.49
C ILE A 49 1.41 -10.55 3.85
N ARG A 50 0.21 -10.21 4.32
CA ARG A 50 0.03 -9.68 5.68
C ARG A 50 0.61 -10.63 6.72
N THR A 51 0.39 -11.93 6.56
CA THR A 51 0.90 -12.94 7.50
C THR A 51 2.42 -13.09 7.41
N ILE A 52 3.01 -12.97 6.21
CA ILE A 52 4.47 -12.93 6.03
C ILE A 52 5.08 -11.70 6.71
N GLY A 53 4.47 -10.51 6.52
CA GLY A 53 4.89 -9.27 7.18
C GLY A 53 4.86 -9.39 8.70
N GLN A 54 3.77 -9.95 9.25
CA GLN A 54 3.67 -10.22 10.69
C GLN A 54 4.77 -11.19 11.16
N ALA A 55 5.07 -12.25 10.41
CA ALA A 55 6.15 -13.17 10.75
C ALA A 55 7.53 -12.47 10.77
N LEU A 56 7.76 -11.51 9.87
CA LEU A 56 8.99 -10.72 9.84
C LEU A 56 9.11 -9.78 11.04
N GLU A 57 8.04 -9.06 11.37
CA GLU A 57 7.98 -8.16 12.54
C GLU A 57 8.25 -8.94 13.84
N GLU A 58 7.67 -10.13 13.96
CA GLU A 58 7.88 -11.04 15.08
C GLU A 58 9.23 -11.78 15.03
N ARG A 59 10.09 -11.47 14.04
CA ARG A 59 11.42 -12.08 13.82
C ARG A 59 11.38 -13.61 13.67
N LYS A 60 10.27 -14.15 13.18
CA LYS A 60 10.06 -15.58 12.89
C LYS A 60 10.62 -16.01 11.54
N VAL A 61 10.82 -15.04 10.64
CA VAL A 61 11.46 -15.17 9.34
C VAL A 61 12.38 -13.98 9.12
N THR A 62 13.39 -14.13 8.27
CA THR A 62 14.29 -13.04 7.90
C THR A 62 13.72 -12.21 6.74
N LEU A 63 14.31 -11.04 6.50
CA LEU A 63 13.96 -10.23 5.33
C LEU A 63 14.21 -10.98 4.02
N GLU A 64 15.28 -11.76 3.95
CA GLU A 64 15.60 -12.62 2.80
C GLU A 64 14.51 -13.68 2.58
N ASP A 65 14.12 -14.41 3.63
CA ASP A 65 13.02 -15.38 3.57
C ASP A 65 11.72 -14.74 3.07
N THR A 66 11.42 -13.50 3.49
CA THR A 66 10.23 -12.79 2.98
C THR A 66 10.31 -12.45 1.50
N GLY A 67 11.49 -12.07 1.01
CA GLY A 67 11.73 -11.84 -0.41
C GLY A 67 11.49 -13.11 -1.23
N GLU A 68 12.04 -14.24 -0.79
CA GLU A 68 11.83 -15.53 -1.45
C GLU A 68 10.36 -15.95 -1.43
N MET A 69 9.68 -15.81 -0.29
CA MET A 69 8.27 -16.14 -0.15
C MET A 69 7.37 -15.30 -1.06
N ASN A 70 7.64 -13.99 -1.18
CA ASN A 70 6.90 -13.11 -2.09
C ASN A 70 7.17 -13.47 -3.55
N ALA A 71 8.41 -13.78 -3.92
CA ALA A 71 8.73 -14.23 -5.27
C ALA A 71 8.00 -15.54 -5.64
N ILE A 72 7.92 -16.49 -4.70
CA ILE A 72 7.14 -17.73 -4.88
C ILE A 72 5.66 -17.40 -5.09
N LEU A 73 5.08 -16.52 -4.27
CA LEU A 73 3.68 -16.10 -4.38
C LEU A 73 3.37 -15.53 -5.78
N VAL A 74 4.22 -14.62 -6.26
CA VAL A 74 4.12 -14.02 -7.60
C VAL A 74 4.17 -15.08 -8.69
N ASN A 75 5.18 -15.95 -8.66
CA ASN A 75 5.34 -17.01 -9.66
C ASN A 75 4.11 -17.93 -9.74
N ILE A 76 3.50 -18.24 -8.59
CA ILE A 76 2.29 -19.07 -8.55
C ILE A 76 1.10 -18.33 -9.16
N MET A 77 0.93 -17.05 -8.84
CA MET A 77 -0.14 -16.23 -9.40
C MET A 77 0.01 -16.10 -10.91
N GLU A 78 1.19 -15.73 -11.41
CA GLU A 78 1.48 -15.66 -12.85
C GLU A 78 1.15 -16.98 -13.56
N TYR A 79 1.53 -18.12 -12.97
CA TYR A 79 1.18 -19.42 -13.51
C TYR A 79 -0.33 -19.64 -13.59
N LEU A 80 -1.07 -19.32 -12.51
CA LEU A 80 -2.52 -19.51 -12.48
C LEU A 80 -3.23 -18.60 -13.48
N TYR A 81 -2.77 -17.36 -13.65
CA TYR A 81 -3.30 -16.44 -14.65
C TYR A 81 -2.98 -16.89 -16.07
N GLY A 82 -1.71 -17.13 -16.39
CA GLY A 82 -1.30 -17.54 -17.72
C GLY A 82 -1.97 -18.83 -18.18
N LYS A 83 -2.30 -19.72 -17.23
CA LYS A 83 -2.96 -20.99 -17.52
C LYS A 83 -4.48 -20.94 -17.57
N TYR A 84 -5.14 -20.14 -16.72
CA TYR A 84 -6.59 -20.20 -16.52
C TYR A 84 -7.31 -18.87 -16.80
N GLY A 85 -6.62 -17.74 -16.86
CA GLY A 85 -7.21 -16.41 -17.08
C GLY A 85 -7.46 -16.06 -18.56
N ASP A 86 -8.28 -15.04 -18.79
CA ASP A 86 -8.41 -14.36 -20.08
C ASP A 86 -7.66 -13.02 -20.01
N TYR A 87 -6.56 -12.92 -20.74
CA TYR A 87 -5.58 -11.81 -20.75
C TYR A 87 -6.20 -10.41 -20.95
N ARG A 88 -7.45 -10.31 -21.41
CA ARG A 88 -8.02 -9.05 -21.91
C ARG A 88 -8.79 -8.20 -20.88
N LYS A 89 -9.11 -8.72 -19.69
CA LYS A 89 -9.91 -7.97 -18.68
C LYS A 89 -9.23 -7.77 -17.32
N ILE A 90 -8.17 -8.52 -17.03
CA ILE A 90 -7.63 -8.69 -15.67
C ILE A 90 -6.14 -8.29 -15.58
N ASP A 91 -5.46 -8.11 -16.71
CA ASP A 91 -4.00 -8.02 -16.80
C ASP A 91 -3.38 -6.83 -16.08
N GLN A 92 -3.99 -5.64 -16.17
CA GLN A 92 -3.37 -4.43 -15.64
C GLN A 92 -3.42 -4.40 -14.11
N GLU A 93 -4.58 -4.71 -13.52
CA GLU A 93 -4.73 -4.81 -12.05
C GLU A 93 -3.86 -5.91 -11.46
N VAL A 94 -3.78 -7.07 -12.13
CA VAL A 94 -2.93 -8.19 -11.65
C VAL A 94 -1.46 -7.85 -11.71
N LYS A 95 -1.02 -7.21 -12.79
CA LYS A 95 0.38 -6.84 -12.96
C LYS A 95 0.78 -5.73 -12.00
N GLU A 96 -0.11 -4.78 -11.72
CA GLU A 96 0.09 -3.75 -10.71
C GLU A 96 0.09 -4.34 -9.30
N MET A 97 -0.82 -5.26 -8.98
CA MET A 97 -0.85 -6.01 -7.72
C MET A 97 0.40 -6.89 -7.53
N ILE A 98 0.87 -7.58 -8.56
CA ILE A 98 2.09 -8.39 -8.48
C ILE A 98 3.31 -7.51 -8.22
N LYS A 99 3.36 -6.31 -8.81
CA LYS A 99 4.41 -5.33 -8.53
C LYS A 99 4.36 -4.81 -7.10
N THR A 100 3.18 -4.57 -6.53
CA THR A 100 3.06 -4.16 -5.12
C THR A 100 3.54 -5.27 -4.17
N PHE A 101 3.35 -6.54 -4.52
CA PHE A 101 3.81 -7.66 -3.69
C PHE A 101 5.33 -7.85 -3.64
N TYR A 102 6.08 -7.30 -4.60
CA TYR A 102 7.54 -7.40 -4.65
C TYR A 102 8.24 -6.49 -3.62
N ASP A 103 7.59 -5.40 -3.19
CA ASP A 103 8.17 -4.46 -2.24
C ASP A 103 7.16 -4.06 -1.16
N PRO A 104 6.98 -4.88 -0.11
CA PRO A 104 6.04 -4.61 0.97
C PRO A 104 6.34 -3.31 1.73
N LYS A 105 7.59 -2.82 1.70
CA LYS A 105 7.91 -1.48 2.20
C LYS A 105 7.40 -0.41 1.26
N LEU A 106 7.63 -0.52 -0.05
CA LEU A 106 7.14 0.44 -1.05
C LEU A 106 5.60 0.56 -1.07
N VAL A 107 4.86 -0.51 -0.75
CA VAL A 107 3.40 -0.44 -0.65
C VAL A 107 2.94 0.35 0.56
N GLU A 108 3.62 0.17 1.70
CA GLU A 108 3.29 0.90 2.91
C GLU A 108 3.77 2.34 2.82
N GLU A 109 5.00 2.56 2.35
CA GLU A 109 5.58 3.86 2.02
C GLU A 109 4.74 4.58 0.96
N GLY A 110 4.28 3.89 -0.08
CA GLY A 110 3.41 4.46 -1.12
C GLY A 110 2.01 4.81 -0.63
N LYS A 111 1.45 4.05 0.32
CA LYS A 111 0.17 4.41 0.98
C LYS A 111 0.33 5.60 1.90
N ILE A 112 1.46 5.71 2.60
CA ILE A 112 1.77 6.85 3.46
C ILE A 112 2.02 8.09 2.59
N GLU A 113 2.87 7.99 1.57
CA GLU A 113 3.17 9.08 0.64
C GLU A 113 1.91 9.56 -0.09
N GLY A 114 1.06 8.65 -0.59
CA GLY A 114 -0.19 9.03 -1.25
C GLY A 114 -1.19 9.75 -0.32
N LYS A 115 -1.20 9.43 0.98
CA LYS A 115 -1.99 10.20 1.97
C LYS A 115 -1.40 11.57 2.21
N MET A 116 -0.07 11.66 2.32
CA MET A 116 0.62 12.94 2.51
C MET A 116 0.45 13.85 1.30
N GLU A 117 0.64 13.34 0.07
CA GLU A 117 0.45 14.09 -1.17
C GLU A 117 -0.96 14.67 -1.26
N LYS A 118 -1.98 13.86 -0.97
CA LYS A 118 -3.38 14.32 -0.93
C LYS A 118 -3.62 15.40 0.14
N ALA A 119 -2.98 15.30 1.30
CA ALA A 119 -3.09 16.31 2.36
C ALA A 119 -2.40 17.63 1.95
N ARG A 120 -1.20 17.54 1.35
CA ARG A 120 -0.45 18.69 0.82
C ARG A 120 -1.25 19.42 -0.28
N ASP A 121 -1.85 18.67 -1.19
CA ASP A 121 -2.73 19.19 -2.24
C ASP A 121 -3.96 19.89 -1.66
N ALA A 122 -4.59 19.31 -0.65
CA ALA A 122 -5.76 19.92 -0.01
C ALA A 122 -5.40 21.25 0.66
N ILE A 123 -4.24 21.32 1.32
CA ILE A 123 -3.72 22.54 1.93
C ILE A 123 -3.41 23.60 0.86
N CYS A 124 -2.73 23.23 -0.23
CA CYS A 124 -2.41 24.18 -1.30
C CYS A 124 -3.68 24.72 -1.97
N ASN A 125 -4.63 23.84 -2.30
CA ASN A 125 -5.92 24.24 -2.86
C ASN A 125 -6.68 25.17 -1.91
N PHE A 126 -6.67 24.89 -0.60
CA PHE A 126 -7.28 25.77 0.40
C PHE A 126 -6.65 27.16 0.36
N MET A 127 -5.31 27.25 0.33
CA MET A 127 -4.61 28.53 0.29
C MET A 127 -4.89 29.31 -1.00
N VAL A 128 -4.94 28.63 -2.15
CA VAL A 128 -5.27 29.23 -3.46
C VAL A 128 -6.70 29.77 -3.42
N ILE A 129 -7.67 28.97 -2.98
CA ILE A 129 -9.08 29.36 -2.95
C ILE A 129 -9.33 30.51 -1.96
N LYS A 130 -8.74 30.44 -0.76
CA LYS A 130 -9.03 31.38 0.33
C LYS A 130 -8.24 32.69 0.23
N PHE A 131 -7.00 32.63 -0.24
CA PHE A 131 -6.08 33.77 -0.21
C PHE A 131 -5.46 34.10 -1.56
N ASN A 132 -5.83 33.39 -2.64
CA ASN A 132 -5.34 33.64 -4.00
C ASN A 132 -3.80 33.64 -4.11
N VAL A 133 -3.16 32.71 -3.41
CA VAL A 133 -1.71 32.49 -3.49
C VAL A 133 -1.33 31.70 -4.74
N ASP A 134 -0.05 31.77 -5.11
CA ASP A 134 0.52 30.90 -6.12
C ASP A 134 0.62 29.45 -5.61
N TYR A 135 0.08 28.50 -6.38
CA TYR A 135 0.04 27.09 -6.01
C TYR A 135 1.44 26.48 -5.96
N ASP A 136 2.29 26.75 -6.96
CA ASP A 136 3.62 26.16 -7.06
C ASP A 136 4.54 26.68 -5.95
N GLU A 137 4.46 27.97 -5.64
CA GLU A 137 5.18 28.58 -4.51
C GLU A 137 4.72 27.97 -3.17
N MET A 138 3.42 27.72 -3.01
CA MET A 138 2.87 27.10 -1.80
C MET A 138 3.28 25.63 -1.69
N MET A 139 3.21 24.88 -2.78
CA MET A 139 3.60 23.48 -2.84
C MET A 139 5.07 23.30 -2.46
N GLY A 140 5.97 24.18 -2.95
CA GLY A 140 7.38 24.16 -2.59
C GLY A 140 7.65 24.36 -1.09
N LYS A 141 6.75 25.01 -0.34
CA LYS A 141 6.84 25.16 1.12
C LYS A 141 6.24 23.96 1.84
N ILE A 142 5.07 23.51 1.40
CA ILE A 142 4.31 22.42 2.03
C ILE A 142 4.99 21.05 1.84
N GLN A 143 5.71 20.85 0.73
CA GLN A 143 6.47 19.62 0.47
C GLN A 143 7.60 19.38 1.48
N GLN A 144 8.05 20.42 2.18
CA GLN A 144 9.07 20.32 3.24
C GLN A 144 8.51 19.73 4.55
N VAL A 145 7.18 19.61 4.68
CA VAL A 145 6.55 18.94 5.82
C VAL A 145 6.55 17.43 5.57
N ALA A 146 7.42 16.73 6.29
CA ALA A 146 7.72 15.30 6.07
C ALA A 146 6.88 14.34 6.93
N ASN A 147 6.02 14.85 7.80
CA ASN A 147 5.24 14.05 8.75
C ASN A 147 3.74 14.24 8.55
N GLN A 148 3.01 13.12 8.45
CA GLN A 148 1.55 13.10 8.32
C GLN A 148 0.84 13.78 9.52
N GLU A 149 1.29 13.55 10.75
CA GLU A 149 0.72 14.19 11.95
C GLU A 149 0.88 15.71 11.91
N LEU A 150 1.99 16.20 11.35
CA LEU A 150 2.22 17.62 11.15
C LEU A 150 1.31 18.20 10.05
N LEU A 151 1.03 17.44 8.99
CA LEU A 151 0.08 17.85 7.94
C LEU A 151 -1.36 17.91 8.47
N ASP A 152 -1.76 16.94 9.29
CA ASP A 152 -3.09 16.90 9.91
C ASP A 152 -3.28 18.09 10.86
N SER A 153 -2.30 18.33 11.77
CA SER A 153 -2.30 19.49 12.67
C SER A 153 -2.28 20.82 11.91
N LEU A 154 -1.51 20.91 10.82
CA LEU A 154 -1.42 22.10 9.98
C LEU A 154 -2.78 22.41 9.34
N MET A 155 -3.50 21.40 8.84
CA MET A 155 -4.80 21.59 8.21
C MET A 155 -5.84 22.11 9.21
N GLU A 156 -5.85 21.60 10.44
CA GLU A 156 -6.71 22.08 11.52
C GLU A 156 -6.43 23.54 11.88
N GLU A 157 -5.15 23.90 12.04
CA GLU A 157 -4.73 25.27 12.35
C GLU A 157 -5.09 26.25 11.20
N LEU A 158 -4.94 25.84 9.94
CA LEU A 158 -5.27 26.66 8.76
C LEU A 158 -6.78 26.93 8.62
N PHE A 159 -7.63 26.00 9.03
CA PHE A 159 -9.07 26.22 9.07
C PHE A 159 -9.48 27.26 10.11
N ALA A 160 -8.74 27.35 11.22
CA ALA A 160 -8.96 28.35 12.25
C ALA A 160 -8.39 29.74 11.89
N ALA A 161 -7.40 29.80 11.00
CA ALA A 161 -6.78 31.04 10.56
C ALA A 161 -7.73 31.90 9.71
N ASN A 162 -7.77 33.20 9.95
CA ASN A 162 -8.63 34.14 9.20
C ASN A 162 -7.84 35.03 8.25
N THR A 163 -6.52 35.09 8.40
CA THR A 163 -5.65 35.93 7.59
C THR A 163 -4.56 35.12 6.88
N LEU A 164 -4.05 35.69 5.79
CA LEU A 164 -2.92 35.11 5.06
C LEU A 164 -1.65 35.08 5.93
N GLU A 165 -1.42 36.10 6.75
CA GLU A 165 -0.24 36.22 7.61
C GLU A 165 -0.24 35.13 8.69
N GLU A 166 -1.36 34.92 9.39
CA GLU A 166 -1.53 33.80 10.33
C GLU A 166 -1.28 32.44 9.65
N SER A 167 -1.85 32.25 8.45
CA SER A 167 -1.71 31.00 7.70
C SER A 167 -0.25 30.73 7.29
N GLN A 168 0.48 31.77 6.89
CA GLN A 168 1.91 31.66 6.56
C GLN A 168 2.76 31.35 7.80
N ASP A 169 2.44 31.92 8.96
CA ASP A 169 3.16 31.65 10.20
C ASP A 169 2.90 30.24 10.74
N ILE A 170 1.68 29.72 10.57
CA ILE A 170 1.37 28.31 10.87
C ILE A 170 2.23 27.39 9.98
N ILE A 171 2.28 27.64 8.67
CA ILE A 171 3.08 26.84 7.73
C ILE A 171 4.57 26.90 8.09
N ARG A 172 5.12 28.09 8.37
CA ARG A 172 6.53 28.25 8.79
C ARG A 172 6.86 27.44 10.05
N ARG A 173 5.95 27.43 11.04
CA ARG A 173 6.14 26.64 12.27
C ARG A 173 6.11 25.13 11.98
N ALA A 174 5.19 24.66 11.13
CA ALA A 174 5.11 23.26 10.75
C ALA A 174 6.36 22.78 9.98
N VAL A 175 6.87 23.62 9.08
CA VAL A 175 8.14 23.38 8.37
C VAL A 175 9.31 23.33 9.36
N GLY A 176 9.41 24.29 10.29
CA GLY A 176 10.47 24.31 11.30
C GLY A 176 10.49 23.08 12.21
N LYS A 177 9.31 22.56 12.58
CA LYS A 177 9.17 21.31 13.35
C LYS A 177 9.58 20.06 12.57
N SER A 178 9.64 20.12 11.24
CA SER A 178 10.06 18.99 10.40
C SER A 178 11.59 18.79 10.36
N PHE A 179 12.36 19.75 10.86
CA PHE A 179 13.83 19.73 10.90
C PHE A 179 14.41 19.52 12.32
N GLN A 180 13.57 19.28 13.33
CA GLN A 180 13.97 18.97 14.72
C GLN A 180 13.79 17.48 15.01
#